data_AF-A0A317J4Z3-F1
#
_entry.id   AF-A0A317J4Z3-F1
#
_cell.length_a   1.000
_cell.length_b   1.000
_cell.length_c   1.000
_cell.angle_alpha   90.00
_cell.angle_beta   90.00
_cell.angle_gamma   90.00
#
_symmetry.space_group_name_H-M   'P 1'
#
loop_
_entity.id
_entity.type
_entity.pdbx_description
1 polymer ?
#
loop_
_entity_poly.entity_id
_entity_poly.type
_entity_poly.pdbx_seq_one_letter_code
_entity_poly.pdbx_strand_id
1 'polypeptide(L)'
;MKRRHVWMVVTGFALSASLCLRAQTTSPDTPITGPGKAGYVPLWLGSFKQGNSNIFQNGSGNLGIGTAAPGAPLDVNGAVNTASGFNLGGAPFAFGSLANGNAFLGFSGNSTTTGIRNTASGVSALQSNTTGVYNTATGAFALYNNTEGFQNDAHGYGALAANTTGQLNTAMGVGALGSNTSGSQNAAFGAEALQNNTTGVLNTALGIATLPANTTGYYNTAVGWSALKNNTTGAVNTASGYGALAHNITGNNNGADGFLALYNNTTGSQNTAMGLGALQYNVTGSYNTALGYGAGPDINSTGLSNATAVGANAVVSQSNALVLGSPGVNVGIGTPTPSNVFTIAKGAGQAISDGWIVYSSRRWKTNIQTLDGALGKVEQLRGVSYDRTDSGKHEVGVIAEEVGAVVPEVVTWDGNGQDVQGVDYSRLTALLIEATKEQQFLIREQQQQIQAQQEQIAQLASQVKTVRDTWAARQ
;
A
#
# COMPACT_ATOMS: atom_id res chain seq x y z
N MET A 1 30.64 9.84 107.48
CA MET A 1 32.08 9.67 107.83
C MET A 1 32.77 8.93 106.68
N LYS A 2 33.70 9.59 105.97
CA LYS A 2 35.14 9.20 105.79
C LYS A 2 35.33 7.78 105.19
N ARG A 3 35.97 7.53 104.05
CA ARG A 3 37.03 8.21 103.28
C ARG A 3 37.07 7.71 101.81
N ARG A 4 37.63 8.57 100.95
CA ARG A 4 37.99 8.38 99.53
C ARG A 4 39.34 7.66 99.35
N HIS A 5 39.61 7.30 98.08
CA HIS A 5 40.90 7.19 97.34
C HIS A 5 41.34 5.75 96.98
N VAL A 6 41.93 5.40 95.82
CA VAL A 6 42.32 6.09 94.55
C VAL A 6 42.73 5.00 93.51
N TRP A 7 42.33 5.20 92.25
CA TRP A 7 42.91 4.92 90.91
C TRP A 7 43.77 3.68 90.53
N MET A 8 43.32 3.04 89.41
CA MET A 8 44.02 2.78 88.11
C MET A 8 44.94 1.55 87.96
N VAL A 9 44.66 0.71 86.94
CA VAL A 9 45.50 0.43 85.74
C VAL A 9 44.65 -0.35 84.70
N VAL A 10 44.85 0.01 83.43
CA VAL A 10 44.26 -0.52 82.18
C VAL A 10 44.91 -1.84 81.76
N THR A 11 44.18 -2.78 81.16
CA THR A 11 44.52 -3.52 79.90
C THR A 11 43.53 -4.67 79.64
N GLY A 12 43.14 -4.86 78.37
CA GLY A 12 42.15 -5.85 77.97
C GLY A 12 42.68 -7.27 77.80
N PHE A 13 41.78 -8.23 77.57
CA PHE A 13 41.80 -9.21 76.47
C PHE A 13 40.55 -10.10 76.54
N ALA A 14 40.27 -10.71 75.40
CA ALA A 14 39.04 -11.37 74.99
C ALA A 14 38.89 -12.85 75.44
N LEU A 15 37.65 -13.33 75.27
CA LEU A 15 37.20 -14.71 75.03
C LEU A 15 37.41 -15.79 76.10
N SER A 16 36.30 -16.37 76.58
CA SER A 16 35.79 -17.69 76.14
C SER A 16 34.75 -18.23 77.12
N ALA A 17 33.46 -18.02 76.84
CA ALA A 17 32.40 -18.78 77.49
C ALA A 17 31.99 -19.90 76.54
N SER A 18 32.68 -21.04 76.67
CA SER A 18 32.29 -22.30 76.08
C SER A 18 30.85 -22.61 76.48
N LEU A 19 29.97 -22.76 75.49
CA LEU A 19 28.63 -23.30 75.68
C LEU A 19 28.78 -24.77 76.13
N CYS A 20 28.79 -24.98 77.43
CA CYS A 20 28.77 -26.31 78.04
C CYS A 20 27.39 -26.92 77.78
N LEU A 21 27.28 -27.71 76.71
CA LEU A 21 26.12 -28.55 76.46
C LEU A 21 26.08 -29.62 77.56
N ARG A 22 25.25 -29.38 78.58
CA ARG A 22 25.02 -30.30 79.69
C ARG A 22 24.27 -31.52 79.14
N ALA A 23 25.00 -32.56 78.76
CA ALA A 23 24.45 -33.87 78.49
C ALA A 23 23.80 -34.40 79.78
N GLN A 24 22.48 -34.41 79.83
CA GLN A 24 21.72 -35.19 80.80
C GLN A 24 21.85 -36.67 80.41
N THR A 25 22.84 -37.32 81.01
CA THR A 25 22.93 -38.79 81.04
C THR A 25 22.03 -39.30 82.15
N THR A 26 20.90 -39.92 81.78
CA THR A 26 20.21 -41.00 82.54
C THR A 26 19.04 -41.56 81.72
N SER A 27 19.42 -42.26 80.65
CA SER A 27 18.77 -43.47 80.14
C SER A 27 19.89 -44.20 79.38
N PRO A 28 20.06 -45.52 79.54
CA PRO A 28 21.11 -46.27 78.84
C PRO A 28 20.97 -46.05 77.34
N ASP A 29 22.10 -46.14 76.63
CA ASP A 29 22.19 -46.22 75.18
C ASP A 29 21.21 -47.26 74.64
N THR A 30 19.94 -46.89 74.46
CA THR A 30 19.01 -47.67 73.66
C THR A 30 19.62 -47.66 72.27
N PRO A 31 20.15 -48.79 71.78
CA PRO A 31 20.85 -48.81 70.51
C PRO A 31 19.88 -48.28 69.46
N ILE A 32 20.35 -47.32 68.67
CA ILE A 32 19.58 -46.88 67.52
C ILE A 32 19.45 -48.10 66.61
N THR A 33 18.24 -48.62 66.48
CA THR A 33 17.95 -49.83 65.72
C THR A 33 17.11 -49.46 64.50
N GLY A 34 17.37 -50.09 63.35
CA GLY A 34 16.61 -49.83 62.13
C GLY A 34 17.36 -50.23 60.86
N PRO A 35 16.65 -50.35 59.72
CA PRO A 35 17.21 -50.83 58.44
C PRO A 35 18.08 -49.81 57.70
N GLY A 36 18.60 -48.76 58.36
CA GLY A 36 19.32 -47.66 57.72
C GLY A 36 20.39 -48.15 56.73
N LYS A 37 20.25 -47.77 55.46
CA LYS A 37 21.11 -48.22 54.36
C LYS A 37 22.31 -47.28 54.20
N ALA A 38 23.51 -47.83 54.06
CA ALA A 38 24.72 -47.05 53.79
C ALA A 38 24.56 -46.17 52.53
N GLY A 39 25.02 -44.92 52.60
CA GLY A 39 24.86 -43.93 51.54
C GLY A 39 23.50 -43.21 51.50
N TYR A 40 22.53 -43.59 52.34
CA TYR A 40 21.26 -42.87 52.47
C TYR A 40 21.25 -41.99 53.72
N VAL A 41 20.63 -40.82 53.61
CA VAL A 41 20.37 -39.95 54.76
C VAL A 41 19.37 -40.66 55.68
N PRO A 42 19.67 -40.94 56.96
CA PRO A 42 18.77 -41.67 57.84
C PRO A 42 17.42 -40.95 58.01
N LEU A 43 16.31 -41.70 57.90
CA LEU A 43 14.97 -41.21 58.23
C LEU A 43 14.61 -41.65 59.66
N TRP A 44 14.42 -40.72 60.58
CA TRP A 44 14.01 -41.05 61.94
C TRP A 44 12.50 -41.32 61.99
N LEU A 45 12.12 -42.54 62.37
CA LEU A 45 10.72 -42.95 62.56
C LEU A 45 10.27 -42.78 64.02
N GLY A 46 11.19 -42.46 64.91
CA GLY A 46 10.99 -42.20 66.34
C GLY A 46 12.33 -41.94 67.04
N SER A 47 12.32 -41.61 68.34
CA SER A 47 13.51 -41.18 69.09
C SER A 47 14.70 -42.15 69.05
N PHE A 48 14.46 -43.44 68.81
CA PHE A 48 15.50 -44.48 68.76
C PHE A 48 15.38 -45.44 67.56
N LYS A 49 14.57 -45.08 66.53
CA LYS A 49 14.28 -45.95 65.39
C LYS A 49 14.57 -45.27 64.07
N GLN A 50 15.44 -45.88 63.27
CA GLN A 50 15.72 -45.44 61.90
C GLN A 50 14.87 -46.20 60.88
N GLY A 51 14.64 -45.57 59.73
CA GLY A 51 14.02 -46.13 58.54
C GLY A 51 14.80 -45.75 57.28
N ASN A 52 14.35 -46.25 56.14
CA ASN A 52 14.95 -45.94 54.84
C ASN A 52 14.42 -44.61 54.30
N SER A 53 15.32 -43.78 53.79
CA SER A 53 14.99 -42.53 53.11
C SER A 53 15.08 -42.69 51.59
N ASN A 54 14.41 -41.80 50.85
CA ASN A 54 14.61 -41.64 49.42
C ASN A 54 15.77 -40.69 49.08
N ILE A 55 16.43 -40.12 50.09
CA ILE A 55 17.56 -39.21 49.92
C ILE A 55 18.86 -40.01 50.06
N PHE A 56 19.67 -39.98 49.01
CA PHE A 56 20.98 -40.61 48.91
C PHE A 56 22.07 -39.54 48.85
N GLN A 57 23.20 -39.76 49.50
CA GLN A 57 24.40 -38.94 49.36
C GLN A 57 25.56 -39.81 48.87
N ASN A 58 26.17 -39.44 47.73
CA ASN A 58 27.31 -40.18 47.19
C ASN A 58 28.63 -39.82 47.91
N GLY A 59 29.71 -40.55 47.59
CA GLY A 59 31.04 -40.31 48.18
C GLY A 59 31.66 -38.95 47.85
N SER A 60 31.09 -38.19 46.90
CA SER A 60 31.50 -36.84 46.52
C SER A 60 30.64 -35.74 47.17
N GLY A 61 29.63 -36.10 47.96
CA GLY A 61 28.75 -35.17 48.67
C GLY A 61 27.46 -34.76 47.95
N ASN A 62 27.22 -35.24 46.72
CA ASN A 62 26.02 -34.93 45.95
C ASN A 62 24.77 -35.60 46.54
N LEU A 63 23.64 -34.88 46.54
CA LEU A 63 22.35 -35.36 47.04
C LEU A 63 21.45 -35.84 45.91
N GLY A 64 20.99 -37.09 45.98
CA GLY A 64 19.99 -37.67 45.09
C GLY A 64 18.67 -37.90 45.81
N ILE A 65 17.54 -37.49 45.25
CA ILE A 65 16.19 -37.82 45.74
C ILE A 65 15.58 -38.82 44.76
N GLY A 66 15.35 -40.06 45.19
CA GLY A 66 14.84 -41.13 44.33
C GLY A 66 15.87 -41.72 43.35
N THR A 67 17.15 -41.38 43.50
CA THR A 67 18.28 -41.95 42.73
C THR A 67 19.49 -42.20 43.64
N ALA A 68 20.15 -43.34 43.45
CA ALA A 68 21.38 -43.71 44.17
C ALA A 68 22.67 -43.34 43.40
N ALA A 69 22.54 -42.71 42.23
CA ALA A 69 23.67 -42.29 41.40
C ALA A 69 23.47 -40.82 40.97
N PRO A 70 23.45 -39.86 41.92
CA PRO A 70 23.23 -38.45 41.59
C PRO A 70 24.36 -37.92 40.70
N GLY A 71 23.98 -37.39 39.53
CA GLY A 71 24.92 -36.84 38.55
C GLY A 71 25.37 -35.39 38.82
N ALA A 72 24.67 -34.69 39.72
CA ALA A 72 24.88 -33.28 40.06
C ALA A 72 24.78 -33.06 41.59
N PRO A 73 25.18 -31.89 42.13
CA PRO A 73 25.09 -31.62 43.58
C PRO A 73 23.71 -31.84 44.20
N LEU A 74 22.64 -31.61 43.43
CA LEU A 74 21.28 -32.03 43.74
C LEU A 74 20.65 -32.64 42.49
N ASP A 75 20.16 -33.87 42.61
CA ASP A 75 19.52 -34.64 41.53
C ASP A 75 18.21 -35.23 42.03
N VAL A 76 17.10 -35.01 41.33
CA VAL A 76 15.76 -35.45 41.76
C VAL A 76 15.16 -36.31 40.66
N ASN A 77 14.97 -37.59 40.93
CA ASN A 77 14.27 -38.52 40.06
C ASN A 77 12.76 -38.40 40.29
N GLY A 78 12.14 -37.38 39.69
CA GLY A 78 10.72 -37.06 39.81
C GLY A 78 10.43 -35.58 39.59
N ALA A 79 9.16 -35.19 39.70
CA ALA A 79 8.76 -33.79 39.62
C ALA A 79 9.13 -33.00 40.89
N VAL A 80 9.55 -31.75 40.73
CA VAL A 80 9.83 -30.82 41.83
C VAL A 80 8.67 -29.84 41.97
N ASN A 81 7.95 -29.92 43.09
CA ASN A 81 6.90 -28.96 43.44
C ASN A 81 7.50 -27.79 44.24
N THR A 82 7.54 -26.60 43.65
CA THR A 82 8.01 -25.38 44.33
C THR A 82 6.82 -24.55 44.80
N ALA A 83 6.94 -23.92 45.98
CA ALA A 83 5.85 -23.11 46.55
C ALA A 83 5.73 -21.72 45.90
N SER A 84 6.84 -21.17 45.40
CA SER A 84 6.92 -19.81 44.85
C SER A 84 7.59 -19.76 43.47
N GLY A 85 8.77 -20.35 43.34
CA GLY A 85 9.52 -20.37 42.08
C GLY A 85 10.89 -21.03 42.24
N PHE A 86 11.62 -21.08 41.14
CA PHE A 86 13.00 -21.52 41.07
C PHE A 86 13.92 -20.31 40.93
N ASN A 87 14.83 -20.13 41.89
CA ASN A 87 15.76 -19.01 41.91
C ASN A 87 17.13 -19.43 41.37
N LEU A 88 17.77 -18.57 40.59
CA LEU A 88 19.18 -18.69 40.19
C LEU A 88 19.92 -17.44 40.66
N GLY A 89 21.03 -17.62 41.39
CA GLY A 89 21.83 -16.49 41.91
C GLY A 89 21.06 -15.56 42.86
N GLY A 90 20.00 -16.04 43.50
CA GLY A 90 19.13 -15.25 44.39
C GLY A 90 17.99 -14.51 43.70
N ALA A 91 17.90 -14.55 42.36
CA ALA A 91 16.82 -13.95 41.59
C ALA A 91 15.84 -15.03 41.07
N PRO A 92 14.52 -14.74 41.00
CA PRO A 92 13.54 -15.63 40.37
C PRO A 92 13.88 -15.87 38.91
N PHE A 93 14.22 -17.12 38.57
CA PHE A 93 14.45 -17.54 37.20
C PHE A 93 13.18 -18.07 36.55
N ALA A 94 12.40 -18.87 37.29
CA ALA A 94 11.11 -19.39 36.84
C ALA A 94 10.07 -19.28 37.95
N PHE A 95 8.93 -18.65 37.69
CA PHE A 95 7.82 -18.54 38.64
C PHE A 95 6.51 -18.30 37.90
N GLY A 96 5.39 -18.37 38.62
CA GLY A 96 4.07 -18.23 38.03
C GLY A 96 2.99 -18.76 38.97
N SER A 97 1.76 -18.76 38.49
CA SER A 97 0.66 -19.36 39.23
C SER A 97 -0.35 -19.94 38.27
N LEU A 98 -0.69 -21.22 38.47
CA LEU A 98 -1.75 -21.88 37.70
C LEU A 98 -3.11 -21.22 37.95
N ALA A 99 -3.34 -20.71 39.17
CA ALA A 99 -4.62 -20.11 39.55
C ALA A 99 -4.89 -18.79 38.81
N ASN A 100 -3.85 -17.97 38.59
CA ASN A 100 -3.97 -16.76 37.78
C ASN A 100 -3.54 -16.96 36.32
N GLY A 101 -2.99 -18.12 35.96
CA GLY A 101 -2.54 -18.45 34.61
C GLY A 101 -1.27 -17.72 34.16
N ASN A 102 -0.48 -17.15 35.08
CA ASN A 102 0.78 -16.51 34.73
C ASN A 102 1.93 -17.54 34.68
N ALA A 103 2.77 -17.45 33.65
CA ALA A 103 3.97 -18.26 33.48
C ALA A 103 5.17 -17.40 33.08
N PHE A 104 6.21 -17.37 33.91
CA PHE A 104 7.38 -16.51 33.74
C PHE A 104 8.67 -17.32 33.79
N LEU A 105 9.57 -17.09 32.84
CA LEU A 105 10.84 -17.80 32.67
C LEU A 105 11.97 -16.85 32.25
N GLY A 106 13.19 -17.09 32.75
CA GLY A 106 14.38 -16.37 32.32
C GLY A 106 14.48 -14.95 32.89
N PHE A 107 14.21 -14.80 34.19
CA PHE A 107 14.25 -13.50 34.89
C PHE A 107 13.23 -12.48 34.34
N SER A 108 12.05 -12.98 33.98
CA SER A 108 10.93 -12.20 33.44
C SER A 108 9.83 -12.03 34.48
N GLY A 109 8.91 -11.09 34.24
CA GLY A 109 7.65 -10.94 34.95
C GLY A 109 7.75 -10.13 36.24
N ASN A 110 6.60 -9.62 36.68
CA ASN A 110 6.47 -8.90 37.94
C ASN A 110 5.87 -9.81 39.02
N SER A 111 6.59 -10.06 40.11
CA SER A 111 6.14 -10.90 41.22
C SER A 111 4.98 -10.29 42.03
N THR A 112 4.74 -8.99 41.92
CA THR A 112 3.62 -8.30 42.58
C THR A 112 2.42 -8.08 41.67
N THR A 113 2.45 -8.64 40.45
CA THR A 113 1.35 -8.49 39.49
C THR A 113 0.04 -9.09 40.01
N THR A 114 -1.05 -8.37 39.81
CA THR A 114 -2.43 -8.86 39.97
C THR A 114 -3.05 -9.22 38.61
N GLY A 115 -2.33 -8.97 37.52
CA GLY A 115 -2.71 -9.39 36.18
C GLY A 115 -2.77 -10.92 36.05
N ILE A 116 -3.56 -11.39 35.08
CA ILE A 116 -3.84 -12.82 34.87
C ILE A 116 -3.51 -13.24 33.44
N ARG A 117 -3.19 -14.52 33.26
CA ARG A 117 -3.00 -15.18 31.97
C ARG A 117 -1.88 -14.57 31.12
N ASN A 118 -0.78 -14.16 31.75
CA ASN A 118 0.39 -13.62 31.06
C ASN A 118 1.49 -14.69 30.90
N THR A 119 2.15 -14.70 29.75
CA THR A 119 3.32 -15.55 29.50
C THR A 119 4.52 -14.66 29.22
N ALA A 120 5.62 -14.84 29.94
CA ALA A 120 6.88 -14.14 29.67
C ALA A 120 8.08 -15.08 29.65
N SER A 121 9.00 -14.83 28.72
CA SER A 121 10.26 -15.55 28.61
C SER A 121 11.38 -14.61 28.14
N GLY A 122 12.35 -14.34 29.01
CA GLY A 122 13.50 -13.48 28.71
C GLY A 122 13.67 -12.35 29.73
N VAL A 123 14.92 -11.91 29.89
CA VAL A 123 15.30 -10.97 30.95
C VAL A 123 14.43 -9.71 30.88
N SER A 124 13.76 -9.42 32.00
CA SER A 124 12.90 -8.26 32.19
C SER A 124 11.67 -8.19 31.26
N ALA A 125 11.29 -9.27 30.57
CA ALA A 125 10.04 -9.30 29.83
C ALA A 125 8.86 -9.12 30.80
N LEU A 126 7.86 -8.27 30.50
CA LEU A 126 6.73 -7.94 31.38
C LEU A 126 7.10 -7.46 32.82
N GLN A 127 8.28 -6.87 33.00
CA GLN A 127 8.78 -6.47 34.33
C GLN A 127 7.88 -5.47 35.07
N SER A 128 7.17 -4.60 34.34
CA SER A 128 6.31 -3.56 34.93
C SER A 128 4.83 -3.94 34.99
N ASN A 129 4.44 -5.16 34.60
CA ASN A 129 3.03 -5.55 34.47
C ASN A 129 2.33 -5.59 35.83
N THR A 130 1.41 -4.66 36.09
CA THR A 130 0.69 -4.56 37.37
C THR A 130 -0.66 -5.27 37.30
N THR A 131 -1.51 -4.90 36.34
CA THR A 131 -2.88 -5.42 36.17
C THR A 131 -3.16 -5.98 34.78
N GLY A 132 -2.24 -5.80 33.83
CA GLY A 132 -2.39 -6.26 32.45
C GLY A 132 -2.65 -7.77 32.32
N VAL A 133 -3.46 -8.14 31.34
CA VAL A 133 -3.96 -9.52 31.15
C VAL A 133 -3.69 -10.04 29.75
N TYR A 134 -3.57 -11.36 29.59
CA TYR A 134 -3.40 -12.01 28.29
C TYR A 134 -2.22 -11.54 27.46
N ASN A 135 -1.13 -11.09 28.08
CA ASN A 135 0.06 -10.68 27.35
C ASN A 135 1.03 -11.85 27.15
N THR A 136 1.61 -11.94 25.96
CA THR A 136 2.71 -12.87 25.64
C THR A 136 3.96 -12.04 25.32
N ALA A 137 5.06 -12.31 26.02
CA ALA A 137 6.32 -11.59 25.87
C ALA A 137 7.50 -12.54 25.79
N THR A 138 8.13 -12.65 24.63
CA THR A 138 9.31 -13.51 24.41
C THR A 138 10.47 -12.68 23.88
N GLY A 139 11.57 -12.64 24.60
CA GLY A 139 12.74 -11.81 24.30
C GLY A 139 13.08 -10.86 25.43
N ALA A 140 14.36 -10.47 25.54
CA ALA A 140 14.76 -9.52 26.57
C ALA A 140 14.05 -8.17 26.35
N PHE A 141 13.52 -7.60 27.43
CA PHE A 141 12.77 -6.34 27.46
C PHE A 141 11.48 -6.31 26.62
N ALA A 142 10.95 -7.45 26.17
CA ALA A 142 9.64 -7.50 25.52
C ALA A 142 8.54 -7.05 26.49
N LEU A 143 7.69 -6.09 26.10
CA LEU A 143 6.65 -5.49 26.95
C LEU A 143 7.16 -4.98 28.31
N TYR A 144 8.39 -4.47 28.37
CA TYR A 144 9.05 -4.08 29.63
C TYR A 144 8.24 -3.09 30.49
N ASN A 145 7.69 -2.03 29.88
CA ASN A 145 6.92 -0.99 30.57
C ASN A 145 5.41 -1.24 30.63
N ASN A 146 4.92 -2.40 30.19
CA ASN A 146 3.47 -2.67 30.19
C ASN A 146 2.96 -2.65 31.62
N THR A 147 1.98 -1.79 31.94
CA THR A 147 1.38 -1.73 33.28
C THR A 147 -0.01 -2.37 33.27
N GLU A 148 -0.87 -1.89 32.38
CA GLU A 148 -2.30 -2.25 32.32
C GLU A 148 -2.73 -2.80 30.95
N GLY A 149 -1.87 -2.68 29.92
CA GLY A 149 -2.17 -3.17 28.57
C GLY A 149 -2.50 -4.66 28.54
N PHE A 150 -3.38 -5.05 27.62
CA PHE A 150 -3.87 -6.42 27.51
C PHE A 150 -3.90 -6.96 26.09
N GLN A 151 -3.85 -8.28 25.97
CA GLN A 151 -3.84 -9.01 24.70
C GLN A 151 -2.74 -8.53 23.74
N ASN A 152 -1.56 -8.23 24.28
CA ASN A 152 -0.40 -7.92 23.46
C ASN A 152 0.48 -9.15 23.25
N ASP A 153 0.98 -9.35 22.04
CA ASP A 153 1.95 -10.39 21.69
C ASP A 153 3.25 -9.73 21.23
N ALA A 154 4.33 -9.92 21.99
CA ALA A 154 5.63 -9.32 21.75
C ALA A 154 6.70 -10.41 21.65
N HIS A 155 7.30 -10.54 20.47
CA HIS A 155 8.37 -11.48 20.19
C HIS A 155 9.60 -10.77 19.61
N GLY A 156 10.68 -10.70 20.38
CA GLY A 156 11.93 -10.07 19.98
C GLY A 156 12.52 -9.17 21.06
N TYR A 157 13.80 -8.83 20.90
CA TYR A 157 14.46 -7.88 21.79
C TYR A 157 13.77 -6.51 21.72
N GLY A 158 13.27 -6.03 22.86
CA GLY A 158 12.62 -4.72 22.97
C GLY A 158 11.31 -4.56 22.18
N ALA A 159 10.66 -5.66 21.76
CA ALA A 159 9.35 -5.58 21.12
C ALA A 159 8.31 -5.02 22.10
N LEU A 160 7.55 -3.99 21.70
CA LEU A 160 6.58 -3.28 22.55
C LEU A 160 7.15 -2.75 23.88
N ALA A 161 8.45 -2.47 23.96
CA ALA A 161 9.13 -2.16 25.24
C ALA A 161 8.53 -0.96 25.99
N ALA A 162 8.05 0.07 25.28
CA ALA A 162 7.47 1.28 25.87
C ALA A 162 5.95 1.19 26.13
N ASN A 163 5.27 0.10 25.78
CA ASN A 163 3.82 -0.01 25.90
C ASN A 163 3.42 0.14 27.36
N THR A 164 2.45 1.00 27.68
CA THR A 164 1.95 1.15 29.06
C THR A 164 0.52 0.63 29.17
N THR A 165 -0.35 1.12 28.27
CA THR A 165 -1.81 0.87 28.30
C THR A 165 -2.37 0.35 26.97
N GLY A 166 -1.56 0.34 25.90
CA GLY A 166 -1.97 -0.13 24.59
C GLY A 166 -2.38 -1.61 24.58
N GLN A 167 -3.32 -1.96 23.71
CA GLN A 167 -3.99 -3.25 23.69
C GLN A 167 -4.02 -3.86 22.30
N LEU A 168 -4.18 -5.18 22.23
CA LEU A 168 -4.36 -5.91 20.97
C LEU A 168 -3.24 -5.66 19.95
N ASN A 169 -2.00 -5.44 20.42
CA ASN A 169 -0.87 -5.25 19.53
C ASN A 169 -0.11 -6.57 19.32
N THR A 170 0.34 -6.82 18.10
CA THR A 170 1.25 -7.92 17.76
C THR A 170 2.55 -7.30 17.25
N ALA A 171 3.68 -7.61 17.89
CA ALA A 171 5.00 -7.11 17.56
C ALA A 171 5.99 -8.27 17.46
N MET A 172 6.43 -8.60 16.25
CA MET A 172 7.40 -9.66 16.01
C MET A 172 8.62 -9.10 15.27
N GLY A 173 9.75 -9.03 15.97
CA GLY A 173 10.99 -8.47 15.47
C GLY A 173 11.71 -7.63 16.51
N VAL A 174 13.01 -7.41 16.31
CA VAL A 174 13.81 -6.54 17.18
C VAL A 174 13.28 -5.11 17.08
N GLY A 175 12.87 -4.53 18.21
CA GLY A 175 12.36 -3.17 18.30
C GLY A 175 11.02 -2.90 17.60
N ALA A 176 10.30 -3.96 17.18
CA ALA A 176 8.97 -3.79 16.61
C ALA A 176 8.01 -3.13 17.62
N LEU A 177 7.32 -2.06 17.22
CA LEU A 177 6.49 -1.23 18.11
C LEU A 177 7.21 -0.73 19.38
N GLY A 178 8.54 -0.58 19.35
CA GLY A 178 9.36 -0.32 20.54
C GLY A 178 8.97 0.91 21.36
N SER A 179 8.47 1.96 20.71
CA SER A 179 8.05 3.23 21.34
C SER A 179 6.53 3.37 21.52
N ASN A 180 5.74 2.33 21.24
CA ASN A 180 4.28 2.36 21.41
C ASN A 180 3.95 2.61 22.87
N THR A 181 3.14 3.63 23.19
CA THR A 181 2.75 3.93 24.59
C THR A 181 1.32 3.50 24.86
N SER A 182 0.36 3.99 24.09
CA SER A 182 -1.08 3.66 24.21
C SER A 182 -1.75 3.27 22.89
N GLY A 183 -1.01 3.27 21.77
CA GLY A 183 -1.49 2.77 20.49
C GLY A 183 -1.99 1.32 20.62
N SER A 184 -3.07 1.01 19.92
CA SER A 184 -3.79 -0.26 20.03
C SER A 184 -4.12 -0.84 18.65
N GLN A 185 -4.29 -2.16 18.60
CA GLN A 185 -4.65 -2.90 17.38
C GLN A 185 -3.62 -2.75 16.24
N ASN A 186 -2.33 -2.62 16.59
CA ASN A 186 -1.26 -2.56 15.61
C ASN A 186 -0.61 -3.93 15.40
N ALA A 187 -0.26 -4.25 14.16
CA ALA A 187 0.39 -5.50 13.79
C ALA A 187 1.71 -5.21 13.08
N ALA A 188 2.83 -5.48 13.74
CA ALA A 188 4.19 -5.17 13.30
C ALA A 188 5.02 -6.45 13.18
N PHE A 189 5.44 -6.78 11.96
CA PHE A 189 6.20 -7.99 11.63
C PHE A 189 7.48 -7.59 10.89
N GLY A 190 8.60 -7.60 11.58
CA GLY A 190 9.92 -7.24 11.05
C GLY A 190 10.71 -6.40 12.04
N ALA A 191 12.03 -6.36 11.87
CA ALA A 191 12.87 -5.49 12.68
C ALA A 191 12.48 -4.03 12.45
N GLU A 192 12.29 -3.29 13.54
CA GLU A 192 11.93 -1.87 13.57
C GLU A 192 10.61 -1.51 12.85
N ALA A 193 9.75 -2.50 12.59
CA ALA A 193 8.40 -2.23 12.08
C ALA A 193 7.60 -1.43 13.12
N LEU A 194 7.01 -0.29 12.71
CA LEU A 194 6.27 0.63 13.59
C LEU A 194 7.05 1.13 14.82
N GLN A 195 8.40 1.17 14.76
CA GLN A 195 9.25 1.44 15.92
C GLN A 195 8.85 2.70 16.71
N ASN A 196 8.55 3.82 16.04
CA ASN A 196 8.21 5.08 16.69
C ASN A 196 6.71 5.37 16.83
N ASN A 197 5.84 4.37 16.61
CA ASN A 197 4.40 4.51 16.89
C ASN A 197 4.23 4.90 18.35
N THR A 198 3.48 5.96 18.66
CA THR A 198 3.20 6.34 20.05
C THR A 198 1.74 6.06 20.40
N THR A 199 0.83 6.65 19.63
CA THR A 199 -0.63 6.59 19.85
C THR A 199 -1.41 6.13 18.62
N GLY A 200 -0.75 5.91 17.48
CA GLY A 200 -1.37 5.40 16.26
C GLY A 200 -2.06 4.05 16.49
N VAL A 201 -3.18 3.84 15.79
CA VAL A 201 -4.03 2.66 15.93
C VAL A 201 -4.29 1.99 14.58
N LEU A 202 -4.55 0.69 14.61
CA LEU A 202 -5.00 -0.07 13.43
C LEU A 202 -4.00 0.00 12.25
N ASN A 203 -2.70 0.00 12.55
CA ASN A 203 -1.66 -0.05 11.53
C ASN A 203 -1.13 -1.48 11.35
N THR A 204 -0.97 -1.90 10.10
CA THR A 204 -0.32 -3.17 9.73
C THR A 204 1.00 -2.86 9.02
N ALA A 205 2.11 -3.40 9.53
CA ALA A 205 3.45 -3.19 9.00
C ALA A 205 4.17 -4.53 8.87
N LEU A 206 4.42 -4.98 7.65
CA LEU A 206 5.07 -6.25 7.32
C LEU A 206 6.34 -6.01 6.50
N GLY A 207 7.50 -6.16 7.13
CA GLY A 207 8.81 -5.93 6.52
C GLY A 207 9.78 -5.28 7.50
N ILE A 208 11.05 -5.22 7.13
CA ILE A 208 12.06 -4.50 7.91
C ILE A 208 11.90 -3.00 7.66
N ALA A 209 11.93 -2.21 8.75
CA ALA A 209 11.80 -0.76 8.74
C ALA A 209 10.55 -0.25 7.98
N THR A 210 9.40 -0.93 8.13
CA THR A 210 8.09 -0.50 7.63
C THR A 210 7.35 0.38 8.64
N LEU A 211 6.84 1.55 8.20
CA LEU A 211 6.25 2.57 9.09
C LEU A 211 7.09 2.95 10.35
N PRO A 212 8.43 3.01 10.30
CA PRO A 212 9.23 3.24 11.50
C PRO A 212 9.00 4.63 12.10
N ALA A 213 8.55 5.62 11.32
CA ALA A 213 8.34 7.01 11.76
C ALA A 213 6.88 7.36 12.12
N ASN A 214 5.93 6.42 12.02
CA ASN A 214 4.53 6.69 12.32
C ASN A 214 4.40 7.09 13.79
N THR A 215 3.75 8.20 14.12
CA THR A 215 3.55 8.63 15.52
C THR A 215 2.09 8.50 15.91
N THR A 216 1.20 9.13 15.15
CA THR A 216 -0.25 9.19 15.40
C THR A 216 -1.11 8.74 14.21
N GLY A 217 -0.50 8.42 13.07
CA GLY A 217 -1.21 7.92 11.89
C GLY A 217 -1.96 6.61 12.19
N TYR A 218 -3.08 6.40 11.50
CA TYR A 218 -4.01 5.30 11.75
C TYR A 218 -4.54 4.69 10.45
N TYR A 219 -4.98 3.43 10.51
CA TYR A 219 -5.46 2.65 9.35
C TYR A 219 -4.45 2.54 8.19
N ASN A 220 -3.15 2.54 8.48
CA ASN A 220 -2.15 2.34 7.43
C ASN A 220 -1.80 0.85 7.28
N THR A 221 -1.68 0.38 6.04
CA THR A 221 -1.17 -0.96 5.72
C THR A 221 0.09 -0.81 4.90
N ALA A 222 1.23 -1.30 5.38
CA ALA A 222 2.47 -1.38 4.63
C ALA A 222 3.05 -2.78 4.57
N VAL A 223 3.46 -3.17 3.37
CA VAL A 223 4.12 -4.44 3.10
C VAL A 223 5.34 -4.18 2.22
N GLY A 224 6.53 -4.59 2.68
CA GLY A 224 7.79 -4.46 1.94
C GLY A 224 8.79 -3.51 2.58
N TRP A 225 10.08 -3.70 2.32
CA TRP A 225 11.15 -2.93 2.97
C TRP A 225 10.98 -1.41 2.77
N SER A 226 11.03 -0.65 3.87
CA SER A 226 10.89 0.82 3.87
C SER A 226 9.58 1.35 3.25
N ALA A 227 8.51 0.56 3.16
CA ALA A 227 7.20 1.08 2.78
C ALA A 227 6.67 2.04 3.87
N LEU A 228 6.12 3.19 3.44
CA LEU A 228 5.65 4.29 4.31
C LEU A 228 6.70 4.77 5.34
N LYS A 229 7.98 4.73 4.98
CA LYS A 229 9.12 4.97 5.90
C LYS A 229 8.98 6.28 6.71
N ASN A 230 8.64 7.37 6.04
CA ASN A 230 8.59 8.71 6.64
C ASN A 230 7.17 9.14 7.07
N ASN A 231 6.19 8.24 7.05
CA ASN A 231 4.81 8.57 7.43
C ASN A 231 4.78 8.92 8.90
N THR A 232 4.36 10.14 9.26
CA THR A 232 4.26 10.56 10.67
C THR A 232 2.82 10.57 11.15
N THR A 233 1.95 11.29 10.44
CA THR A 233 0.53 11.46 10.80
C THR A 233 -0.45 11.07 9.70
N GLY A 234 0.04 10.72 8.50
CA GLY A 234 -0.81 10.26 7.40
C GLY A 234 -1.61 9.01 7.78
N ALA A 235 -2.85 8.95 7.32
CA ALA A 235 -3.82 7.93 7.66
C ALA A 235 -4.46 7.31 6.41
N VAL A 236 -4.97 6.08 6.57
CA VAL A 236 -5.68 5.33 5.53
C VAL A 236 -4.83 5.11 4.27
N ASN A 237 -3.51 4.94 4.43
CA ASN A 237 -2.62 4.64 3.30
C ASN A 237 -2.38 3.13 3.17
N THR A 238 -2.40 2.62 1.94
CA THR A 238 -2.01 1.25 1.62
C THR A 238 -0.78 1.27 0.73
N ALA A 239 0.32 0.68 1.19
CA ALA A 239 1.61 0.64 0.51
C ALA A 239 2.11 -0.81 0.41
N SER A 240 2.25 -1.33 -0.80
CA SER A 240 2.74 -2.67 -1.10
C SER A 240 3.93 -2.56 -2.05
N GLY A 241 5.10 -3.03 -1.62
CA GLY A 241 6.34 -3.00 -2.39
C GLY A 241 7.48 -2.25 -1.70
N TYR A 242 8.70 -2.53 -2.15
CA TYR A 242 9.90 -1.85 -1.66
C TYR A 242 9.78 -0.33 -1.88
N GLY A 243 9.88 0.43 -0.80
CA GLY A 243 9.82 1.89 -0.83
C GLY A 243 8.50 2.49 -1.32
N ALA A 244 7.40 1.73 -1.39
CA ALA A 244 6.09 2.28 -1.73
C ALA A 244 5.71 3.37 -0.70
N LEU A 245 5.32 4.56 -1.16
CA LEU A 245 5.01 5.73 -0.32
C LEU A 245 6.11 6.12 0.70
N ALA A 246 7.39 5.80 0.42
CA ALA A 246 8.47 5.97 1.39
C ALA A 246 8.62 7.39 1.96
N HIS A 247 8.35 8.42 1.15
CA HIS A 247 8.45 9.83 1.57
C HIS A 247 7.13 10.46 2.02
N ASN A 248 6.03 9.69 2.13
CA ASN A 248 4.75 10.24 2.59
C ASN A 248 4.91 10.75 4.01
N ILE A 249 4.52 11.99 4.30
CA ILE A 249 4.61 12.60 5.63
C ILE A 249 3.21 12.67 6.26
N THR A 250 2.29 13.38 5.59
CA THR A 250 0.94 13.67 6.08
C THR A 250 -0.17 13.34 5.07
N GLY A 251 0.17 12.87 3.87
CA GLY A 251 -0.81 12.49 2.85
C GLY A 251 -1.70 11.34 3.32
N ASN A 252 -2.99 11.42 2.97
CA ASN A 252 -4.01 10.45 3.40
C ASN A 252 -4.64 9.74 2.21
N ASN A 253 -5.21 8.56 2.46
CA ASN A 253 -6.00 7.82 1.47
C ASN A 253 -5.23 7.50 0.17
N ASN A 254 -3.93 7.25 0.26
CA ASN A 254 -3.13 6.85 -0.90
C ASN A 254 -3.02 5.33 -1.01
N GLY A 255 -3.23 4.79 -2.21
CA GLY A 255 -2.94 3.41 -2.56
C GLY A 255 -1.71 3.33 -3.46
N ALA A 256 -0.69 2.58 -3.06
CA ALA A 256 0.54 2.38 -3.80
C ALA A 256 0.88 0.89 -3.83
N ASP A 257 0.83 0.27 -5.01
CA ASP A 257 1.21 -1.12 -5.21
C ASP A 257 2.28 -1.22 -6.31
N GLY A 258 3.50 -1.57 -5.91
CA GLY A 258 4.66 -1.68 -6.78
C GLY A 258 5.95 -1.14 -6.16
N PHE A 259 7.08 -1.60 -6.68
CA PHE A 259 8.40 -1.07 -6.32
C PHE A 259 8.45 0.44 -6.61
N LEU A 260 8.70 1.24 -5.57
CA LEU A 260 8.75 2.72 -5.63
C LEU A 260 7.47 3.40 -6.14
N ALA A 261 6.30 2.76 -6.03
CA ALA A 261 5.02 3.42 -6.29
C ALA A 261 4.80 4.59 -5.31
N LEU A 262 4.40 5.76 -5.82
CA LEU A 262 4.22 7.01 -5.04
C LEU A 262 5.45 7.40 -4.19
N TYR A 263 6.66 7.02 -4.61
CA TYR A 263 7.86 7.13 -3.78
C TYR A 263 8.12 8.53 -3.21
N ASN A 264 8.00 9.58 -4.03
CA ASN A 264 8.28 10.97 -3.62
C ASN A 264 7.06 11.72 -3.04
N ASN A 265 5.91 11.06 -2.86
CA ASN A 265 4.73 11.74 -2.33
C ASN A 265 5.00 12.20 -0.91
N THR A 266 4.74 13.46 -0.57
CA THR A 266 4.96 14.02 0.78
C THR A 266 3.64 14.38 1.45
N THR A 267 2.78 15.13 0.78
CA THR A 267 1.49 15.62 1.32
C THR A 267 0.29 15.29 0.43
N GLY A 268 0.53 14.81 -0.79
CA GLY A 268 -0.52 14.44 -1.73
C GLY A 268 -1.44 13.37 -1.15
N SER A 269 -2.74 13.50 -1.41
CA SER A 269 -3.78 12.63 -0.87
C SER A 269 -4.67 12.04 -1.97
N GLN A 270 -5.34 10.93 -1.68
CA GLN A 270 -6.30 10.29 -2.59
C GLN A 270 -5.69 9.90 -3.93
N ASN A 271 -4.44 9.46 -3.93
CA ASN A 271 -3.75 8.98 -5.12
C ASN A 271 -3.78 7.45 -5.20
N THR A 272 -3.93 6.91 -6.41
CA THR A 272 -3.83 5.48 -6.70
C THR A 272 -2.68 5.23 -7.67
N ALA A 273 -1.69 4.46 -7.26
CA ALA A 273 -0.54 4.08 -8.07
C ALA A 273 -0.39 2.56 -8.10
N MET A 274 -0.47 1.97 -9.29
CA MET A 274 -0.28 0.54 -9.51
C MET A 274 0.76 0.30 -10.59
N GLY A 275 1.86 -0.34 -10.23
CA GLY A 275 3.00 -0.60 -11.11
C GLY A 275 4.32 -0.08 -10.54
N LEU A 276 5.43 -0.65 -11.01
CA LEU A 276 6.77 -0.19 -10.65
C LEU A 276 6.94 1.28 -11.07
N GLY A 277 7.24 2.14 -10.10
CA GLY A 277 7.44 3.57 -10.32
C GLY A 277 6.17 4.35 -10.70
N ALA A 278 4.97 3.78 -10.53
CA ALA A 278 3.72 4.51 -10.78
C ALA A 278 3.61 5.72 -9.82
N LEU A 279 3.27 6.90 -10.35
CA LEU A 279 3.29 8.20 -9.66
C LEU A 279 4.61 8.52 -8.92
N GLN A 280 5.75 7.98 -9.34
CA GLN A 280 7.03 8.19 -8.65
C GLN A 280 7.38 9.67 -8.45
N TYR A 281 7.06 10.53 -9.42
CA TYR A 281 7.36 11.97 -9.37
C TYR A 281 6.25 12.82 -8.73
N ASN A 282 5.16 12.23 -8.25
CA ASN A 282 4.15 12.98 -7.50
C ASN A 282 4.71 13.39 -6.13
N VAL A 283 4.73 14.68 -5.81
CA VAL A 283 5.23 15.21 -4.53
C VAL A 283 4.08 15.73 -3.67
N THR A 284 3.23 16.59 -4.23
CA THR A 284 2.10 17.22 -3.51
C THR A 284 0.75 17.01 -4.20
N GLY A 285 0.75 16.42 -5.39
CA GLY A 285 -0.44 16.21 -6.20
C GLY A 285 -1.45 15.27 -5.54
N SER A 286 -2.74 15.51 -5.80
CA SER A 286 -3.84 14.77 -5.17
C SER A 286 -4.87 14.33 -6.20
N TYR A 287 -5.66 13.31 -5.89
CA TYR A 287 -6.68 12.76 -6.81
C TYR A 287 -6.11 12.22 -8.12
N ASN A 288 -4.87 11.74 -8.11
CA ASN A 288 -4.22 11.19 -9.30
C ASN A 288 -4.33 9.68 -9.36
N THR A 289 -4.47 9.14 -10.57
CA THR A 289 -4.48 7.70 -10.82
C THR A 289 -3.40 7.35 -11.83
N ALA A 290 -2.48 6.45 -11.48
CA ALA A 290 -1.54 5.90 -12.44
C ALA A 290 -1.55 4.36 -12.42
N LEU A 291 -1.76 3.76 -13.58
CA LEU A 291 -1.80 2.32 -13.77
C LEU A 291 -0.78 1.93 -14.85
N GLY A 292 0.35 1.35 -14.46
CA GLY A 292 1.41 0.88 -15.36
C GLY A 292 2.82 1.18 -14.86
N TYR A 293 3.81 0.47 -15.43
CA TYR A 293 5.24 0.75 -15.21
C TYR A 293 5.55 2.20 -15.57
N GLY A 294 6.06 2.98 -14.60
CA GLY A 294 6.46 4.38 -14.80
C GLY A 294 5.32 5.33 -15.20
N ALA A 295 4.05 4.95 -15.02
CA ALA A 295 2.92 5.80 -15.34
C ALA A 295 2.80 6.95 -14.33
N GLY A 296 2.46 8.17 -14.76
CA GLY A 296 2.22 9.29 -13.84
C GLY A 296 2.71 10.64 -14.36
N PRO A 297 2.95 11.62 -13.47
CA PRO A 297 3.48 12.91 -13.87
C PRO A 297 4.93 12.84 -14.32
N ASP A 298 5.32 13.76 -15.19
CA ASP A 298 6.74 14.03 -15.44
C ASP A 298 7.41 14.74 -14.25
N ILE A 299 8.75 14.83 -14.31
CA ILE A 299 9.57 15.45 -13.25
C ILE A 299 9.30 16.95 -13.04
N ASN A 300 8.70 17.62 -14.02
CA ASN A 300 8.39 19.06 -13.94
C ASN A 300 6.97 19.31 -13.42
N SER A 301 6.14 18.27 -13.33
CA SER A 301 4.71 18.34 -13.02
C SER A 301 4.39 17.62 -11.70
N THR A 302 5.13 17.90 -10.63
CA THR A 302 5.09 17.11 -9.38
C THR A 302 3.85 17.34 -8.51
N GLY A 303 3.03 18.34 -8.83
CA GLY A 303 1.86 18.78 -8.05
C GLY A 303 0.53 18.70 -8.78
N LEU A 304 0.38 17.80 -9.76
CA LEU A 304 -0.87 17.71 -10.55
C LEU A 304 -2.06 17.27 -9.68
N SER A 305 -3.27 17.67 -10.08
CA SER A 305 -4.51 17.18 -9.50
C SER A 305 -5.47 16.69 -10.56
N ASN A 306 -6.27 15.67 -10.24
CA ASN A 306 -7.19 15.02 -11.19
C ASN A 306 -6.47 14.55 -12.47
N ALA A 307 -5.24 14.05 -12.33
CA ALA A 307 -4.43 13.57 -13.44
C ALA A 307 -4.45 12.05 -13.47
N THR A 308 -4.81 11.49 -14.62
CA THR A 308 -4.87 10.03 -14.83
C THR A 308 -3.92 9.61 -15.93
N ALA A 309 -3.08 8.62 -15.67
CA ALA A 309 -2.16 8.01 -16.63
C ALA A 309 -2.35 6.49 -16.64
N VAL A 310 -2.77 5.92 -17.76
CA VAL A 310 -2.99 4.47 -17.89
C VAL A 310 -2.14 3.92 -19.03
N GLY A 311 -1.31 2.93 -18.73
CA GLY A 311 -0.39 2.30 -19.66
C GLY A 311 1.08 2.46 -19.25
N ALA A 312 1.94 1.55 -19.72
CA ALA A 312 3.37 1.62 -19.44
C ALA A 312 3.96 2.93 -20.01
N ASN A 313 4.64 3.67 -19.14
CA ASN A 313 5.24 4.98 -19.38
C ASN A 313 4.24 6.03 -19.88
N ALA A 314 2.95 5.90 -19.56
CA ALA A 314 1.98 6.96 -19.82
C ALA A 314 2.31 8.18 -18.94
N VAL A 315 2.56 9.34 -19.58
CA VAL A 315 2.97 10.57 -18.88
C VAL A 315 1.87 11.63 -18.99
N VAL A 316 1.44 12.16 -17.85
CA VAL A 316 0.47 13.25 -17.76
C VAL A 316 1.15 14.52 -17.25
N SER A 317 1.09 15.62 -18.00
CA SER A 317 1.84 16.85 -17.69
C SER A 317 0.94 18.03 -17.27
N GLN A 318 -0.34 17.78 -17.04
CA GLN A 318 -1.28 18.82 -16.58
C GLN A 318 -2.42 18.24 -15.74
N SER A 319 -3.01 19.10 -14.91
CA SER A 319 -4.16 18.75 -14.08
C SER A 319 -5.41 18.58 -14.94
N ASN A 320 -6.40 17.83 -14.43
CA ASN A 320 -7.67 17.56 -15.10
C ASN A 320 -7.48 16.91 -16.49
N ALA A 321 -6.56 15.97 -16.59
CA ALA A 321 -6.23 15.29 -17.84
C ALA A 321 -6.16 13.77 -17.66
N LEU A 322 -6.57 13.07 -18.71
CA LEU A 322 -6.41 11.63 -18.85
C LEU A 322 -5.48 11.35 -20.03
N VAL A 323 -4.41 10.60 -19.78
CA VAL A 323 -3.49 10.08 -20.80
C VAL A 323 -3.61 8.56 -20.85
N LEU A 324 -3.97 8.05 -22.03
CA LEU A 324 -4.12 6.62 -22.31
C LEU A 324 -2.98 6.18 -23.24
N GLY A 325 -1.98 5.51 -22.67
CA GLY A 325 -0.79 5.03 -23.36
C GLY A 325 0.37 6.03 -23.39
N SER A 326 1.48 5.58 -23.95
CA SER A 326 2.68 6.37 -24.25
C SER A 326 2.78 6.64 -25.77
N PRO A 327 3.69 7.51 -26.23
CA PRO A 327 3.84 7.76 -27.67
C PRO A 327 3.99 6.47 -28.48
N GLY A 328 3.12 6.28 -29.48
CA GLY A 328 3.07 5.06 -30.31
C GLY A 328 2.05 4.00 -29.85
N VAL A 329 1.37 4.20 -28.72
CA VAL A 329 0.27 3.33 -28.27
C VAL A 329 -1.04 3.74 -28.96
N ASN A 330 -1.78 2.75 -29.46
CA ASN A 330 -3.11 2.93 -30.04
C ASN A 330 -4.20 2.62 -29.01
N VAL A 331 -5.27 3.43 -28.99
CA VAL A 331 -6.46 3.26 -28.15
C VAL A 331 -7.61 2.69 -28.98
N GLY A 332 -8.15 1.55 -28.56
CA GLY A 332 -9.29 0.89 -29.18
C GLY A 332 -10.53 0.89 -28.29
N ILE A 333 -11.68 1.31 -28.82
CA ILE A 333 -13.00 1.15 -28.19
C ILE A 333 -13.79 0.11 -28.99
N GLY A 334 -14.11 -1.03 -28.36
CA GLY A 334 -14.80 -2.14 -29.02
C GLY A 334 -13.95 -2.94 -30.02
N THR A 335 -12.64 -2.69 -30.10
CA THR A 335 -11.70 -3.43 -30.95
C THR A 335 -10.42 -3.79 -30.19
N PRO A 336 -9.94 -5.05 -30.27
CA PRO A 336 -8.67 -5.46 -29.69
C PRO A 336 -7.46 -5.11 -30.57
N THR A 337 -7.67 -4.67 -31.82
CA THR A 337 -6.61 -4.39 -32.80
C THR A 337 -6.82 -3.01 -33.44
N PRO A 338 -6.66 -1.91 -32.68
CA PRO A 338 -6.79 -0.56 -33.23
C PRO A 338 -5.69 -0.26 -34.26
N SER A 339 -6.08 0.15 -35.46
CA SER A 339 -5.18 0.46 -36.57
C SER A 339 -4.68 1.91 -36.57
N ASN A 340 -5.34 2.80 -35.83
CA ASN A 340 -4.98 4.19 -35.64
C ASN A 340 -4.81 4.52 -34.15
N VAL A 341 -4.21 5.68 -33.85
CA VAL A 341 -4.02 6.19 -32.47
C VAL A 341 -5.32 6.14 -31.65
N PHE A 342 -6.45 6.42 -32.30
CA PHE A 342 -7.79 6.24 -31.72
C PHE A 342 -8.70 5.53 -32.72
N THR A 343 -9.23 4.37 -32.34
CA THR A 343 -10.10 3.54 -33.19
C THR A 343 -11.37 3.17 -32.43
N ILE A 344 -12.54 3.46 -33.00
CA ILE A 344 -13.84 2.98 -32.51
C ILE A 344 -14.32 1.90 -33.49
N ALA A 345 -14.64 0.70 -32.98
CA ALA A 345 -15.03 -0.42 -33.82
C ALA A 345 -16.35 -0.16 -34.57
N LYS A 346 -16.48 -0.72 -35.78
CA LYS A 346 -17.75 -0.73 -36.50
C LYS A 346 -18.82 -1.40 -35.65
N GLY A 347 -19.95 -0.70 -35.46
CA GLY A 347 -21.06 -1.19 -34.64
C GLY A 347 -20.94 -0.90 -33.14
N ALA A 348 -19.85 -0.25 -32.66
CA ALA A 348 -19.69 0.12 -31.25
C ALA A 348 -20.56 1.32 -30.80
N GLY A 349 -21.46 1.80 -31.66
CA GLY A 349 -22.27 3.00 -31.44
C GLY A 349 -21.68 4.24 -32.10
N GLN A 350 -22.42 5.35 -32.04
CA GLN A 350 -21.99 6.63 -32.58
C GLN A 350 -21.13 7.38 -31.55
N ALA A 351 -19.99 7.89 -31.98
CA ALA A 351 -19.28 8.91 -31.22
C ALA A 351 -20.03 10.24 -31.38
N ILE A 352 -20.52 10.80 -30.29
CA ILE A 352 -21.21 12.09 -30.26
C ILE A 352 -20.26 13.13 -29.69
N SER A 353 -20.09 14.25 -30.38
CA SER A 353 -19.35 15.42 -29.92
C SER A 353 -20.05 16.69 -30.40
N ASP A 354 -19.85 17.81 -29.70
CA ASP A 354 -20.36 19.11 -30.14
C ASP A 354 -19.74 19.54 -31.49
N GLY A 355 -18.54 19.03 -31.79
CA GLY A 355 -17.89 19.19 -33.08
C GLY A 355 -16.53 18.50 -33.16
N TRP A 356 -16.17 18.03 -34.36
CA TRP A 356 -14.84 17.50 -34.66
C TRP A 356 -13.99 18.59 -35.32
N ILE A 357 -13.03 19.14 -34.58
CA ILE A 357 -12.11 20.16 -35.10
C ILE A 357 -10.93 19.46 -35.76
N VAL A 358 -10.77 19.65 -37.07
CA VAL A 358 -9.61 19.17 -37.81
C VAL A 358 -8.59 20.29 -37.97
N TYR A 359 -7.35 19.98 -37.64
CA TYR A 359 -6.22 20.87 -37.82
C TYR A 359 -6.05 21.31 -39.29
N SER A 360 -6.29 22.59 -39.58
CA SER A 360 -6.32 23.11 -40.97
C SER A 360 -5.58 24.45 -41.16
N SER A 361 -4.73 24.85 -40.21
CA SER A 361 -3.95 26.11 -40.29
C SER A 361 -2.97 26.10 -41.46
N ARG A 362 -2.76 27.27 -42.11
CA ARG A 362 -1.78 27.45 -43.20
C ARG A 362 -0.37 26.99 -42.82
N ARG A 363 0.03 27.12 -41.54
CA ARG A 363 1.37 26.72 -41.05
C ARG A 363 1.66 25.21 -41.18
N TRP A 364 0.64 24.39 -41.40
CA TRP A 364 0.75 22.94 -41.54
C TRP A 364 0.57 22.48 -42.98
N LYS A 365 0.59 23.40 -43.94
CA LYS A 365 0.32 23.14 -45.36
C LYS A 365 1.42 23.73 -46.23
N THR A 366 1.84 22.99 -47.24
CA THR A 366 2.75 23.42 -48.32
C THR A 366 2.08 23.11 -49.66
N ASN A 367 2.58 23.66 -50.77
CA ASN A 367 2.05 23.42 -52.12
C ASN A 367 0.52 23.61 -52.25
N ILE A 368 0.00 24.68 -51.65
CA ILE A 368 -1.45 24.96 -51.63
C ILE A 368 -1.90 25.40 -53.03
N GLN A 369 -2.80 24.63 -53.63
CA GLN A 369 -3.41 24.91 -54.94
C GLN A 369 -4.94 24.94 -54.79
N THR A 370 -5.59 25.74 -55.64
CA THR A 370 -7.05 25.73 -55.78
C THR A 370 -7.48 24.41 -56.43
N LEU A 371 -8.64 23.89 -56.05
CA LEU A 371 -9.21 22.69 -56.69
C LEU A 371 -9.91 23.12 -57.98
N ASP A 372 -9.27 22.86 -59.12
CA ASP A 372 -9.86 23.13 -60.44
C ASP A 372 -10.72 21.95 -60.92
N GLY A 373 -11.77 22.24 -61.69
CA GLY A 373 -12.69 21.23 -62.25
C GLY A 373 -13.55 20.57 -61.18
N ALA A 374 -13.80 21.29 -60.08
CA ALA A 374 -14.50 20.77 -58.93
C ALA A 374 -15.96 20.43 -59.23
N LEU A 375 -16.65 21.25 -60.03
CA LEU A 375 -18.03 21.01 -60.44
C LEU A 375 -18.12 19.72 -61.26
N GLY A 376 -17.24 19.53 -62.25
CA GLY A 376 -17.23 18.33 -63.08
C GLY A 376 -16.94 17.05 -62.30
N LYS A 377 -16.18 17.14 -61.19
CA LYS A 377 -16.01 16.02 -60.25
C LYS A 377 -17.28 15.77 -59.44
N VAL A 378 -17.91 16.81 -58.88
CA VAL A 378 -19.16 16.68 -58.10
C VAL A 378 -20.30 16.12 -58.96
N GLU A 379 -20.38 16.49 -60.24
CA GLU A 379 -21.38 15.97 -61.19
C GLU A 379 -21.25 14.46 -61.44
N GLN A 380 -20.08 13.87 -61.22
CA GLN A 380 -19.85 12.42 -61.31
C GLN A 380 -20.23 11.68 -60.01
N LEU A 381 -20.40 12.39 -58.90
CA LEU A 381 -20.75 11.77 -57.61
C LEU A 381 -22.26 11.51 -57.52
N ARG A 382 -22.63 10.35 -57.00
CA ARG A 382 -24.02 9.92 -56.86
C ARG A 382 -24.44 9.83 -55.40
N GLY A 383 -25.39 10.68 -55.02
CA GLY A 383 -26.11 10.54 -53.74
C GLY A 383 -27.09 9.37 -53.81
N VAL A 384 -27.10 8.53 -52.77
CA VAL A 384 -27.91 7.31 -52.69
C VAL A 384 -28.62 7.21 -51.34
N SER A 385 -29.78 6.56 -51.31
CA SER A 385 -30.43 6.04 -50.10
C SER A 385 -30.30 4.53 -50.05
N TYR A 386 -30.08 3.95 -48.88
CA TYR A 386 -29.85 2.52 -48.73
C TYR A 386 -30.30 2.03 -47.35
N ASP A 387 -30.56 0.72 -47.24
CA ASP A 387 -30.80 0.05 -45.96
C ASP A 387 -29.52 -0.68 -45.52
N ARG A 388 -29.15 -0.51 -44.27
CA ARG A 388 -27.98 -1.20 -43.70
C ARG A 388 -28.26 -2.68 -43.49
N THR A 389 -27.35 -3.54 -43.94
CA THR A 389 -27.46 -5.00 -43.78
C THR A 389 -27.31 -5.48 -42.34
N ASP A 390 -26.62 -4.71 -41.48
CA ASP A 390 -26.36 -5.06 -40.08
C ASP A 390 -27.47 -4.65 -39.11
N SER A 391 -28.24 -3.61 -39.45
CA SER A 391 -29.21 -2.97 -38.54
C SER A 391 -30.60 -2.77 -39.14
N GLY A 392 -30.76 -2.94 -40.47
CA GLY A 392 -32.00 -2.63 -41.18
C GLY A 392 -32.37 -1.15 -41.22
N LYS A 393 -31.48 -0.27 -40.75
CA LYS A 393 -31.73 1.17 -40.69
C LYS A 393 -31.61 1.79 -42.09
N HIS A 394 -32.61 2.59 -42.44
CA HIS A 394 -32.62 3.38 -43.67
C HIS A 394 -31.75 4.63 -43.51
N GLU A 395 -30.78 4.83 -44.42
CA GLU A 395 -29.82 5.93 -44.38
C GLU A 395 -29.60 6.53 -45.77
N VAL A 396 -28.96 7.70 -45.81
CA VAL A 396 -28.57 8.40 -47.05
C VAL A 396 -27.07 8.68 -47.05
N GLY A 397 -26.45 8.68 -48.22
CA GLY A 397 -25.01 8.90 -48.34
C GLY A 397 -24.50 8.78 -49.77
N VAL A 398 -23.27 8.29 -49.90
CA VAL A 398 -22.57 8.04 -51.16
C VAL A 398 -21.92 6.66 -51.07
N ILE A 399 -21.64 6.03 -52.21
CA ILE A 399 -20.91 4.77 -52.27
C ILE A 399 -19.41 5.07 -52.28
N ALA A 400 -18.66 4.49 -51.34
CA ALA A 400 -17.28 4.86 -51.10
C ALA A 400 -16.35 4.56 -52.29
N GLU A 401 -16.60 3.45 -52.98
CA GLU A 401 -15.90 3.02 -54.19
C GLU A 401 -16.15 3.98 -55.37
N GLU A 402 -17.39 4.46 -55.54
CA GLU A 402 -17.74 5.45 -56.56
C GLU A 402 -17.04 6.78 -56.30
N VAL A 403 -16.98 7.22 -55.04
CA VAL A 403 -16.25 8.43 -54.64
C VAL A 403 -14.75 8.26 -54.87
N GLY A 404 -14.19 7.11 -54.50
CA GLY A 404 -12.75 6.82 -54.64
C GLY A 404 -12.26 6.85 -56.08
N ALA A 405 -13.12 6.55 -57.06
CA ALA A 405 -12.78 6.63 -58.48
C ALA A 405 -12.66 8.08 -59.00
N VAL A 406 -13.35 9.03 -58.39
CA VAL A 406 -13.40 10.44 -58.83
C VAL A 406 -12.52 11.36 -57.97
N VAL A 407 -12.54 11.12 -56.66
CA VAL A 407 -11.88 11.93 -55.62
C VAL A 407 -11.18 10.99 -54.63
N PRO A 408 -10.07 10.34 -55.04
CA PRO A 408 -9.39 9.33 -54.21
C PRO A 408 -8.85 9.87 -52.89
N GLU A 409 -8.70 11.20 -52.75
CA GLU A 409 -8.11 11.85 -51.58
C GLU A 409 -9.05 11.94 -50.36
N VAL A 410 -10.34 11.64 -50.56
CA VAL A 410 -11.38 11.73 -49.50
C VAL A 410 -11.88 10.36 -49.05
N VAL A 411 -11.28 9.26 -49.50
CA VAL A 411 -11.66 7.91 -49.09
C VAL A 411 -10.54 7.22 -48.35
N THR A 412 -10.90 6.27 -47.48
CA THR A 412 -9.94 5.42 -46.79
C THR A 412 -9.92 4.05 -47.44
N TRP A 413 -8.75 3.61 -47.87
CA TRP A 413 -8.53 2.27 -48.41
C TRP A 413 -8.22 1.30 -47.28
N ASP A 414 -8.56 0.04 -47.47
CA ASP A 414 -8.21 -1.02 -46.55
C ASP A 414 -6.71 -1.36 -46.65
N GLY A 415 -6.25 -2.32 -45.83
CA GLY A 415 -4.85 -2.73 -45.81
C GLY A 415 -4.36 -3.44 -47.07
N ASN A 416 -5.26 -3.85 -47.97
CA ASN A 416 -4.92 -4.50 -49.24
C ASN A 416 -4.79 -3.47 -50.40
N GLY A 417 -5.26 -2.24 -50.19
CA GLY A 417 -5.14 -1.12 -51.15
C GLY A 417 -6.10 -1.21 -52.33
N GLN A 418 -7.06 -2.13 -52.30
CA GLN A 418 -8.06 -2.36 -53.34
C GLN A 418 -9.48 -2.06 -52.87
N ASP A 419 -9.78 -2.28 -51.58
CA ASP A 419 -11.14 -2.08 -51.05
C ASP A 419 -11.26 -0.75 -50.30
N VAL A 420 -12.34 0.00 -50.54
CA VAL A 420 -12.59 1.28 -49.85
C VAL A 420 -13.40 1.03 -48.58
N GLN A 421 -12.89 1.44 -47.42
CA GLN A 421 -13.54 1.23 -46.11
C GLN A 421 -14.52 2.33 -45.72
N GLY A 422 -14.36 3.54 -46.27
CA GLY A 422 -15.23 4.66 -45.91
C GLY A 422 -14.84 5.98 -46.56
N VAL A 423 -15.73 6.97 -46.40
CA VAL A 423 -15.59 8.32 -46.96
C VAL A 423 -15.40 9.33 -45.83
N ASP A 424 -14.39 10.20 -45.97
CA ASP A 424 -14.22 11.39 -45.14
C ASP A 424 -15.13 12.51 -45.69
N TYR A 425 -16.40 12.46 -45.27
CA TYR A 425 -17.41 13.45 -45.65
C TYR A 425 -16.97 14.89 -45.34
N SER A 426 -16.13 15.10 -44.32
CA SER A 426 -15.68 16.44 -43.95
C SER A 426 -14.83 17.08 -45.05
N ARG A 427 -14.03 16.27 -45.77
CA ARG A 427 -13.15 16.74 -46.85
C ARG A 427 -13.88 17.05 -48.15
N LEU A 428 -15.04 16.44 -48.39
CA LEU A 428 -15.89 16.78 -49.54
C LEU A 428 -16.29 18.26 -49.52
N THR A 429 -16.36 18.89 -48.36
CA THR A 429 -16.68 20.33 -48.21
C THR A 429 -15.76 21.22 -49.04
N ALA A 430 -14.46 20.93 -49.11
CA ALA A 430 -13.52 21.74 -49.89
C ALA A 430 -13.81 21.67 -51.39
N LEU A 431 -14.14 20.48 -51.89
CA LEU A 431 -14.55 20.26 -53.27
C LEU A 431 -15.88 20.97 -53.57
N LEU A 432 -16.86 20.85 -52.67
CA LEU A 432 -18.17 21.49 -52.80
C LEU A 432 -18.06 23.03 -52.83
N ILE A 433 -17.13 23.63 -52.08
CA ILE A 433 -16.88 25.08 -52.11
C ILE A 433 -16.45 25.54 -53.51
N GLU A 434 -15.46 24.88 -54.12
CA GLU A 434 -15.00 25.28 -55.46
C GLU A 434 -16.02 24.93 -56.54
N ALA A 435 -16.72 23.79 -56.42
CA ALA A 435 -17.82 23.43 -57.33
C ALA A 435 -18.95 24.48 -57.31
N THR A 436 -19.29 25.00 -56.12
CA THR A 436 -20.30 26.06 -55.97
C THR A 436 -19.84 27.36 -56.62
N LYS A 437 -18.54 27.70 -56.52
CA LYS A 437 -17.97 28.88 -57.18
C LYS A 437 -17.97 28.75 -58.69
N GLU A 438 -17.60 27.59 -59.22
CA GLU A 438 -17.64 27.27 -60.65
C GLU A 438 -19.09 27.34 -61.19
N GLN A 439 -20.05 26.73 -60.48
CA GLN A 439 -21.47 26.83 -60.83
C GLN A 439 -21.96 28.28 -60.83
N GLN A 440 -21.57 29.06 -59.81
CA GLN A 440 -21.95 30.47 -59.73
C GLN A 440 -21.36 31.31 -60.87
N PHE A 441 -20.17 30.96 -61.36
CA PHE A 441 -19.58 31.58 -62.54
C PHE A 441 -20.42 31.31 -63.80
N LEU A 442 -20.77 30.04 -64.05
CA LEU A 442 -21.61 29.66 -65.20
C LEU A 442 -22.98 30.36 -65.17
N ILE A 443 -23.60 30.48 -64.00
CA ILE A 443 -24.87 31.20 -63.84
C ILE A 443 -24.71 32.69 -64.23
N ARG A 444 -23.61 33.35 -63.85
CA ARG A 444 -23.37 34.75 -64.22
C ARG A 444 -23.15 34.91 -65.72
N GLU A 445 -22.40 34.01 -66.34
CA GLU A 445 -22.22 34.03 -67.81
C GLU A 445 -23.55 33.83 -68.53
N GLN A 446 -24.36 32.85 -68.11
CA GLN A 446 -25.68 32.62 -68.69
C GLN A 446 -26.59 33.85 -68.53
N GLN A 447 -26.57 34.52 -67.38
CA GLN A 447 -27.33 35.75 -67.18
C GLN A 447 -26.91 36.89 -68.12
N GLN A 448 -25.60 37.06 -68.34
CA GLN A 448 -25.10 38.04 -69.31
C GLN A 448 -25.53 37.70 -70.73
N GLN A 449 -25.48 36.42 -71.11
CA GLN A 449 -25.95 35.97 -72.42
C GLN A 449 -27.46 36.21 -72.59
N ILE A 450 -28.26 35.91 -71.57
CA ILE A 450 -29.72 36.18 -71.58
C ILE A 450 -29.98 37.68 -71.75
N GLN A 451 -29.24 38.55 -71.05
CA GLN A 451 -29.39 40.00 -71.19
C GLN A 451 -29.03 40.47 -72.60
N ALA A 452 -27.90 40.00 -73.16
CA ALA A 452 -27.51 40.33 -74.52
C ALA A 452 -28.54 39.84 -75.56
N GLN A 453 -29.10 38.64 -75.36
CA GLN A 453 -30.17 38.11 -76.19
C GLN A 453 -31.45 38.96 -76.08
N GLN A 454 -31.83 39.40 -74.88
CA GLN A 454 -32.98 40.29 -74.66
C GLN A 454 -32.79 41.63 -75.38
N GLU A 455 -31.60 42.22 -75.34
CA GLU A 455 -31.28 43.47 -76.06
C GLU A 455 -31.38 43.28 -77.58
N GLN A 456 -30.85 42.17 -78.11
CA GLN A 456 -30.98 41.84 -79.54
C GLN A 456 -32.44 41.65 -79.96
N ILE A 457 -33.24 40.93 -79.16
CA ILE A 457 -34.68 40.74 -79.41
C ILE A 457 -35.40 42.08 -79.42
N ALA A 458 -35.08 43.00 -78.49
CA ALA A 458 -35.67 44.34 -78.47
C ALA A 458 -35.32 45.15 -79.74
N GLN A 459 -34.08 45.06 -80.22
CA GLN A 459 -33.65 45.70 -81.47
C GLN A 459 -34.39 45.12 -82.68
N LEU A 460 -34.47 43.79 -82.79
CA LEU A 460 -35.22 43.10 -83.84
C LEU A 460 -36.71 43.46 -83.82
N ALA A 461 -37.34 43.51 -82.65
CA ALA A 461 -38.73 43.92 -82.51
C ALA A 461 -38.97 45.35 -83.00
N SER A 462 -38.04 46.28 -82.72
CA SER A 462 -38.07 47.66 -83.23
C SER A 462 -37.94 47.72 -84.75
N GLN A 463 -37.03 46.93 -85.33
CA GLN A 463 -36.87 46.83 -86.78
C GLN A 463 -38.12 46.25 -87.46
N VAL A 464 -38.70 45.18 -86.92
CA VAL A 464 -39.95 44.58 -87.43
C VAL A 464 -41.11 45.58 -87.35
N LYS A 465 -41.22 46.33 -86.25
CA LYS A 465 -42.21 47.40 -86.13
C LYS A 465 -42.03 48.46 -87.22
N THR A 466 -40.80 48.91 -87.45
CA THR A 466 -40.47 49.89 -88.49
C THR A 466 -40.83 49.38 -89.90
N VAL A 467 -40.53 48.12 -90.20
CA VAL A 467 -40.91 47.46 -91.47
C VAL A 467 -42.42 47.35 -91.62
N ARG A 468 -43.13 46.98 -90.55
CA ARG A 468 -44.60 46.93 -90.54
C ARG A 468 -45.21 48.32 -90.77
N ASP A 469 -44.72 49.33 -90.07
CA ASP A 469 -45.24 50.70 -90.16
C ASP A 469 -44.99 51.29 -91.57
N THR A 470 -43.82 51.00 -92.17
CA THR A 470 -43.52 51.41 -93.56
C THR A 470 -44.32 50.64 -94.61
N TRP A 471 -44.71 49.40 -94.33
CA TRP A 471 -45.60 48.63 -95.21
C TRP A 471 -47.05 49.10 -95.11
N ALA A 472 -47.53 49.40 -93.89
CA ALA A 472 -48.86 49.97 -93.65
C ALA A 472 -49.04 51.37 -94.27
N ALA A 473 -47.97 52.17 -94.38
CA ALA A 473 -48.00 53.47 -95.05
C ALA A 473 -48.00 53.39 -96.60
N ARG A 474 -47.86 52.19 -97.18
CA ARG A 474 -47.85 51.95 -98.64
C ARG A 474 -49.15 51.32 -99.16
N GLN A 475 -50.10 50.99 -98.29
CA GLN A 475 -51.49 50.70 -98.62
C GLN A 475 -52.34 51.94 -98.34
#